data_AF-A0A7Z7LSK8-F1
#
_entry.id   AF-A0A7Z7LSK8-F1
#
_cell.length_a   1.000
_cell.length_b   1.000
_cell.length_c   1.000
_cell.angle_alpha   90.00
_cell.angle_beta   90.00
_cell.angle_gamma   90.00
#
_symmetry.space_group_name_H-M   'P 1'
#
loop_
_entity.id
_entity.type
_entity.pdbx_description
1 polymer ?
#
loop_
_entity_poly.entity_id
_entity_poly.type
_entity_poly.pdbx_seq_one_letter_code
_entity_poly.pdbx_strand_id
1 'polypeptide(L)'
;MTIASGRKRAVLARHIRNRRLYDAIDQWAFCALTRSPGARQFYDHRRAEGDLHHQALRALGNRLVGILHGCLRHRTRYDEHKAWAHRTPAAA
;
A
#
# COMPACT_ATOMS: atom_id res chain seq x y z
N MET A 1 43.47 -1.79 -19.47
CA MET A 1 42.64 -0.61 -19.15
C MET A 1 41.51 -0.56 -20.16
N THR A 2 40.27 -0.70 -19.70
CA THR A 2 39.10 -0.81 -20.57
C THR A 2 38.14 0.31 -20.24
N ILE A 3 37.96 1.20 -21.21
CA ILE A 3 37.09 2.37 -21.15
C ILE A 3 35.68 1.91 -21.56
N ALA A 4 34.69 2.09 -20.70
CA ALA A 4 33.30 1.75 -20.98
C ALA A 4 32.65 2.85 -21.85
N SER A 5 32.28 2.49 -23.09
CA SER A 5 31.56 3.35 -24.01
C SER A 5 30.10 3.53 -23.57
N GLY A 6 29.73 4.76 -23.24
CA GLY A 6 28.37 5.15 -22.92
C GLY A 6 27.49 5.18 -24.17
N ARG A 7 26.70 4.13 -24.40
CA ARG A 7 25.57 4.21 -25.33
C ARG A 7 24.46 3.23 -24.94
N LYS A 8 23.37 3.83 -24.44
CA LYS A 8 22.01 3.28 -24.24
C LYS A 8 21.78 2.48 -22.94
N ARG A 9 20.95 3.06 -22.06
CA ARG A 9 20.33 2.38 -20.92
C ARG A 9 18.85 2.15 -21.27
N ALA A 10 18.52 0.97 -21.77
CA ALA A 10 17.13 0.54 -21.84
C ALA A 10 16.72 0.11 -20.42
N VAL A 11 15.76 0.82 -19.81
CA VAL A 11 15.16 0.41 -18.54
C VAL A 11 14.22 -0.77 -18.84
N LEU A 12 14.76 -1.98 -18.85
CA LEU A 12 13.98 -3.20 -18.92
C LEU A 12 13.21 -3.39 -17.61
N ALA A 13 11.96 -2.92 -17.65
CA ALA A 13 10.78 -3.46 -16.99
C ALA A 13 10.96 -4.28 -15.69
N ARG A 14 10.53 -3.69 -14.57
CA ARG A 14 9.82 -4.31 -13.42
C ARG A 14 10.37 -5.62 -12.81
N HIS A 15 11.65 -5.97 -12.96
CA HIS A 15 12.14 -7.24 -12.43
C HIS A 15 12.30 -7.29 -10.89
N ILE A 16 12.26 -6.14 -10.21
CA ILE A 16 12.58 -6.03 -8.79
C ILE A 16 11.32 -5.73 -7.98
N ARG A 17 10.41 -6.70 -7.90
CA ARG A 17 9.41 -6.73 -6.83
C ARG A 17 9.71 -7.93 -5.95
N ASN A 18 9.99 -7.70 -4.67
CA ASN A 18 10.13 -8.80 -3.72
C ASN A 18 8.78 -9.51 -3.60
N ARG A 19 8.64 -10.69 -4.22
CA ARG A 19 7.40 -11.47 -4.25
C ARG A 19 6.92 -11.82 -2.85
N ARG A 20 7.82 -12.26 -1.97
CA ARG A 20 7.46 -12.62 -0.58
C ARG A 20 6.86 -11.44 0.17
N LEU A 21 7.49 -10.27 0.05
CA LEU A 21 6.98 -9.06 0.67
C LEU A 21 5.63 -8.67 0.07
N TYR A 22 5.48 -8.78 -1.25
CA TYR A 22 4.22 -8.46 -1.88
C TYR A 22 3.09 -9.38 -1.44
N ASP A 23 3.32 -10.70 -1.48
CA ASP A 23 2.31 -11.69 -1.11
C ASP A 23 1.89 -11.51 0.36
N ALA A 24 2.85 -11.21 1.25
CA ALA A 24 2.57 -10.86 2.64
C ALA A 24 1.71 -9.59 2.78
N ILE A 25 2.03 -8.53 2.02
CA ILE A 25 1.25 -7.28 2.03
C ILE A 25 -0.15 -7.49 1.43
N ASP A 26 -0.28 -8.29 0.38
CA ASP A 26 -1.56 -8.59 -0.27
C ASP A 26 -2.48 -9.37 0.69
N GLN A 27 -1.94 -10.39 1.37
CA GLN A 27 -2.64 -11.12 2.43
C GLN A 27 -2.97 -10.24 3.63
N TRP A 28 -2.05 -9.37 4.05
CA TRP A 28 -2.31 -8.42 5.13
C TRP A 28 -3.45 -7.47 4.77
N ALA A 29 -3.46 -6.92 3.55
CA ALA A 29 -4.52 -6.05 3.06
C ALA A 29 -5.87 -6.79 3.00
N PHE A 30 -5.88 -8.04 2.55
CA PHE A 30 -7.09 -8.87 2.52
C PHE A 30 -7.66 -9.10 3.92
N CYS A 31 -6.82 -9.52 4.88
CA CYS A 31 -7.23 -9.71 6.27
C CYS A 31 -7.67 -8.41 6.96
N ALA A 32 -7.10 -7.26 6.57
CA ALA A 32 -7.46 -5.96 7.13
C ALA A 32 -8.92 -5.57 6.81
N LEU A 33 -9.49 -6.06 5.70
CA LEU A 33 -10.88 -5.75 5.30
C LEU A 33 -11.92 -6.17 6.33
N THR A 34 -11.64 -7.18 7.15
CA THR A 34 -12.59 -7.70 8.16
C THR A 34 -12.40 -7.07 9.53
N ARG A 35 -11.22 -6.50 9.82
CA ARG A 35 -10.86 -5.97 11.15
C ARG A 35 -10.77 -4.45 11.21
N SER A 36 -10.63 -3.78 10.08
CA SER A 36 -10.48 -2.32 10.00
C SER A 36 -11.60 -1.72 9.15
N PRO A 37 -12.54 -0.97 9.75
CA PRO A 37 -13.57 -0.26 9.00
C PRO A 37 -12.98 0.79 8.05
N GLY A 38 -11.87 1.42 8.41
CA GLY A 38 -11.18 2.38 7.54
C GLY A 38 -10.55 1.71 6.31
N ALA A 39 -9.95 0.53 6.49
CA ALA A 39 -9.44 -0.27 5.38
C ALA A 39 -10.57 -0.72 4.44
N ARG A 40 -11.72 -1.09 5.00
CA ARG A 40 -12.90 -1.49 4.23
C ARG A 40 -13.44 -0.34 3.37
N GLN A 41 -13.63 0.84 3.96
CA GLN A 41 -14.06 2.03 3.20
C GLN A 41 -13.05 2.41 2.11
N PHE A 42 -11.74 2.33 2.39
CA PHE A 42 -10.72 2.57 1.37
C PHE A 42 -10.87 1.59 0.20
N TYR A 43 -11.01 0.30 0.51
CA TYR A 43 -11.16 -0.73 -0.50
C TYR A 43 -12.43 -0.56 -1.34
N ASP A 44 -13.57 -0.30 -0.69
CA ASP A 44 -14.85 -0.11 -1.37
C ASP A 44 -14.81 1.15 -2.27
N HIS A 45 -14.18 2.24 -1.82
CA HIS A 45 -13.94 3.42 -2.64
C HIS A 45 -13.12 3.08 -3.90
N ARG A 46 -12.00 2.35 -3.75
CA ARG A 46 -11.18 1.94 -4.90
C ARG A 46 -11.97 1.04 -5.87
N ARG A 47 -12.79 0.13 -5.35
CA ARG A 47 -13.68 -0.71 -6.16
C ARG A 47 -14.73 0.11 -6.91
N ALA A 48 -15.28 1.15 -6.29
CA ALA A 48 -16.21 2.08 -6.92
C ALA A 48 -15.54 2.94 -8.02
N GLU A 49 -14.26 3.29 -7.85
CA GLU A 49 -13.46 3.96 -8.89
C GLU A 49 -13.10 3.05 -10.08
N GLY A 50 -13.45 1.76 -10.03
CA GLY A 50 -13.23 0.80 -11.11
C GLY A 50 -11.98 -0.08 -10.96
N ASP A 51 -11.27 -0.02 -9.83
CA ASP A 51 -10.15 -0.94 -9.59
C ASP A 51 -10.63 -2.40 -9.52
N LEU A 52 -9.85 -3.30 -10.13
CA LEU A 52 -10.00 -4.74 -9.90
C LEU A 52 -9.62 -5.11 -8.46
N HIS A 53 -10.07 -6.28 -7.99
CA HIS A 53 -9.84 -6.74 -6.61
C HIS A 53 -8.38 -6.61 -6.16
N HIS A 54 -7.43 -7.18 -6.93
CA HIS A 54 -6.01 -7.10 -6.59
C HIS A 54 -5.40 -5.70 -6.74
N GLN A 55 -5.98 -4.84 -7.59
CA GLN A 55 -5.55 -3.44 -7.69
C GLN A 55 -5.95 -2.67 -6.44
N ALA A 56 -7.19 -2.85 -5.97
CA ALA A 56 -7.69 -2.26 -4.74
C ALA A 56 -6.91 -2.78 -3.51
N LEU A 57 -6.65 -4.10 -3.42
CA LEU A 57 -5.83 -4.69 -2.35
C LEU A 57 -4.40 -4.16 -2.38
N ARG A 58 -3.79 -4.02 -3.55
CA ARG A 58 -2.45 -3.45 -3.67
C ARG A 58 -2.41 -1.99 -3.22
N ALA A 59 -3.40 -1.19 -3.59
CA ALA A 59 -3.53 0.19 -3.16
C ALA A 59 -3.68 0.28 -1.63
N LEU A 60 -4.52 -0.59 -1.05
CA LEU A 60 -4.72 -0.71 0.39
C LEU A 60 -3.43 -1.13 1.10
N GLY A 61 -2.76 -2.17 0.62
CA GLY A 61 -1.51 -2.66 1.19
C GLY A 61 -0.40 -1.60 1.20
N ASN A 62 -0.27 -0.84 0.12
CA ASN A 62 0.66 0.29 0.08
C ASN A 62 0.33 1.35 1.15
N ARG A 63 -0.96 1.62 1.38
CA ARG A 63 -1.40 2.56 2.43
C ARG A 63 -1.07 2.04 3.82
N LEU A 64 -1.33 0.76 4.08
CA LEU A 64 -1.05 0.10 5.36
C LEU A 64 0.44 0.13 5.70
N VAL A 65 1.32 -0.11 4.72
CA VAL A 65 2.78 0.01 4.91
C VAL A 65 3.16 1.43 5.35
N GLY A 66 2.55 2.47 4.76
CA GLY A 66 2.78 3.86 5.17
C GLY A 66 2.37 4.14 6.61
N ILE A 67 1.22 3.59 7.04
CA ILE A 67 0.73 3.72 8.43
C ILE A 67 1.67 2.98 9.39
N LEU A 68 2.04 1.74 9.07
CA LEU A 68 2.98 0.95 9.87
C LEU A 68 4.33 1.66 10.02
N HIS A 69 4.86 2.21 8.93
CA HIS A 69 6.08 3.01 8.98
C HIS A 69 5.95 4.21 9.93
N GLY A 70 4.82 4.92 9.89
CA GLY A 70 4.53 5.99 10.85
C GLY A 70 4.54 5.50 12.30
N CYS A 71 3.82 4.42 12.59
CA CYS A 71 3.79 3.80 13.93
C CYS A 71 5.19 3.41 14.41
N LEU A 72 5.98 2.77 13.56
CA LEU A 72 7.35 2.34 13.89
C LEU A 72 8.28 3.54 14.12
N ARG A 73 8.22 4.55 13.24
CA ARG A 73 9.05 5.76 13.32
C ARG A 73 8.79 6.54 14.61
N HIS A 74 7.53 6.67 15.00
CA HIS A 74 7.12 7.42 16.18
C HIS A 74 7.03 6.55 17.44
N ARG A 75 7.31 5.25 17.32
CA ARG A 75 7.13 4.23 18.38
C ARG A 75 5.73 4.29 19.01
N THR A 76 4.72 4.57 18.20
CA THR A 76 3.34 4.64 18.61
C THR A 76 2.62 3.34 18.26
N ARG A 77 1.66 2.96 19.11
CA ARG A 77 0.75 1.86 18.80
C ARG A 77 -0.19 2.28 17.68
N TYR A 78 -0.63 1.28 16.91
CA TYR A 78 -1.66 1.49 15.91
C TYR A 78 -2.95 1.99 16.55
N ASP A 79 -3.55 3.01 15.94
CA ASP A 79 -4.81 3.63 16.34
C ASP A 79 -5.62 3.84 15.06
N GLU A 80 -6.76 3.14 14.97
CA GLU A 80 -7.63 3.13 13.79
C GLU A 80 -8.11 4.54 13.43
N HIS A 81 -8.51 5.33 14.43
CA HIS A 81 -9.03 6.67 14.21
C HIS A 81 -7.94 7.58 13.65
N LYS A 82 -6.71 7.50 14.17
CA LYS A 82 -5.58 8.29 13.65
C LYS A 82 -5.12 7.82 12.28
N ALA A 83 -5.09 6.50 12.06
CA ALA A 83 -4.69 5.89 10.80
C ALA A 83 -5.59 6.34 9.64
N TRP A 84 -6.89 6.51 9.90
CA TRP A 84 -7.89 6.81 8.88
C TRP A 84 -8.56 8.19 8.99
N ALA A 85 -8.16 9.04 9.95
CA ALA A 85 -8.75 10.37 10.20
C ALA A 85 -8.90 11.24 8.94
N HIS A 86 -7.91 11.20 8.06
CA HIS A 86 -7.88 11.92 6.78
C HIS A 86 -8.96 11.48 5.77
N ARG A 87 -9.72 10.43 6.07
CA ARG A 87 -10.80 9.86 5.24
C ARG A 87 -12.14 9.82 5.95
N THR A 88 -12.18 10.07 7.25
CA THR A 88 -13.45 10.32 7.93
C THR A 88 -13.89 11.72 7.51
N PRO A 89 -14.94 11.88 6.67
CA PRO A 89 -15.50 13.20 6.48
C PRO A 89 -15.92 13.71 7.86
N ALA A 90 -15.52 14.92 8.21
CA ALA A 90 -16.15 15.60 9.34
C ALA A 90 -17.66 15.60 9.03
N ALA A 91 -18.44 14.92 9.89
CA ALA A 91 -19.88 14.89 9.73
C ALA A 91 -20.37 16.35 9.68
N ALA A 92 -21.06 16.70 8.59
CA ALA A 92 -21.75 17.97 8.41
C ALA A 92 -23.12 17.92 9.07
#